data_AF-A0A4V2XYF0-F1
#
_entry.id   AF-A0A4V2XYF0-F1
#
_cell.length_a   1.000
_cell.length_b   1.000
_cell.length_c   1.000
_cell.angle_alpha   90.00
_cell.angle_beta   90.00
_cell.angle_gamma   90.00
#
_symmetry.space_group_name_H-M   'P 1'
#
loop_
_entity.id
_entity.type
_entity.pdbx_description
1 polymer ?
#
loop_
_entity_poly.entity_id
_entity_poly.type
_entity_poly.pdbx_seq_one_letter_code
_entity_poly.pdbx_strand_id
1 'polypeptide(L)'
;MTTEDTHPDLPVIPPETEESREPRMRPRDRRIVQAIALLCAVSALLGVQWLDETNNVEKNLKPPEKVTTVPAGAIGEFLGARWKVMKREKAQPLATGAQKGAGDVTELRLSVGVRPGDAASAKTVGAYGLVYRLVDGDGRVWSATGTAGATARAGVAMLVTVRATVPRSKADSVELEIQAPKSARKKGEPLASLRFDH
;
A
#
# COMPACT_ATOMS: atom_id res chain seq x y z
N MET A 1 -97.00 45.67 2.42
CA MET A 1 -97.19 44.59 3.40
C MET A 1 -96.52 43.34 2.83
N THR A 2 -95.59 42.76 3.60
CA THR A 2 -95.11 41.35 3.61
C THR A 2 -94.55 40.76 2.30
N THR A 3 -93.40 40.09 2.23
CA THR A 3 -92.27 39.76 3.12
C THR A 3 -91.18 39.19 2.20
N GLU A 4 -89.96 39.15 2.72
CA GLU A 4 -88.72 38.67 2.10
C GLU A 4 -88.84 37.39 1.29
N ASP A 5 -88.09 37.34 0.17
CA ASP A 5 -87.29 36.17 -0.16
C ASP A 5 -86.03 36.65 -0.89
N THR A 6 -85.00 36.92 -0.08
CA THR A 6 -83.66 37.27 -0.55
C THR A 6 -83.00 35.98 -1.02
N HIS A 7 -83.09 35.67 -2.31
CA HIS A 7 -82.30 34.59 -2.91
C HIS A 7 -80.97 35.18 -3.39
N PRO A 8 -79.83 34.88 -2.73
CA PRO A 8 -78.55 35.30 -3.28
C PRO A 8 -78.31 34.53 -4.58
N ASP A 9 -78.01 35.27 -5.64
CA ASP A 9 -77.51 34.74 -6.91
C ASP A 9 -76.15 34.10 -6.62
N LEU A 10 -76.15 32.81 -6.31
CA LEU A 10 -74.93 32.02 -6.15
C LEU A 10 -74.35 31.78 -7.55
N PRO A 11 -73.05 32.00 -7.76
CA PRO A 11 -72.42 31.68 -9.03
C PRO A 11 -72.57 30.18 -9.30
N VAL A 12 -72.90 29.83 -10.55
CA VAL A 12 -72.97 28.44 -11.03
C VAL A 12 -71.66 27.74 -10.67
N ILE A 13 -71.72 26.80 -9.73
CA ILE A 13 -70.60 25.90 -9.43
C ILE A 13 -70.42 25.03 -10.67
N PRO A 14 -69.29 25.12 -11.41
CA PRO A 14 -69.05 24.23 -12.53
C PRO A 14 -69.00 22.79 -12.00
N PRO A 15 -69.45 21.78 -12.78
CA PRO A 15 -69.32 20.40 -12.36
C PRO A 15 -67.84 20.15 -12.02
N GLU A 16 -67.58 19.51 -10.89
CA GLU A 16 -66.23 19.08 -10.52
C GLU A 16 -65.65 18.30 -11.70
N THR A 17 -64.83 18.98 -12.50
CA THR A 17 -64.06 18.33 -13.55
C THR A 17 -63.25 17.27 -12.82
N GLU A 18 -63.34 16.02 -13.28
CA GLU A 18 -62.52 14.89 -12.81
C GLU A 18 -61.01 15.09 -13.14
N GLU A 19 -60.48 16.29 -12.95
CA GLU A 19 -59.09 16.63 -13.13
C GLU A 19 -58.34 16.34 -11.83
N SER A 20 -58.03 15.05 -11.61
CA SER A 20 -56.78 14.59 -10.97
C SER A 20 -56.76 13.05 -10.82
N ARG A 21 -57.28 12.28 -11.79
CA ARG A 21 -56.77 10.91 -11.93
C ARG A 21 -55.44 11.02 -12.63
N GLU A 22 -54.36 11.07 -11.85
CA GLU A 22 -53.01 10.90 -12.38
C GLU A 22 -53.03 9.75 -13.39
N PRO A 23 -52.45 9.93 -14.60
CA PRO A 23 -52.48 8.89 -15.61
C PRO A 23 -51.73 7.66 -15.07
N ARG A 24 -52.50 6.69 -14.55
CA ARG A 24 -51.97 5.43 -14.04
C ARG A 24 -51.30 4.72 -15.22
N MET A 25 -49.98 4.60 -15.14
CA MET A 25 -49.19 3.86 -16.12
C MET A 25 -49.83 2.50 -16.39
N ARG A 26 -49.97 2.18 -17.68
CA ARG A 26 -50.50 0.88 -18.09
C ARG A 26 -49.60 -0.22 -17.51
N PRO A 27 -50.15 -1.40 -17.15
CA PRO A 27 -49.37 -2.46 -16.52
C PRO A 27 -48.13 -2.90 -17.33
N ARG A 28 -48.18 -2.78 -18.66
CA ARG A 28 -47.03 -3.07 -19.55
C ARG A 28 -45.96 -1.99 -19.46
N ASP A 29 -46.33 -0.72 -19.53
CA ASP A 29 -45.40 0.41 -19.43
C ASP A 29 -44.69 0.42 -18.07
N ARG A 30 -45.43 0.10 -16.99
CA ARG A 30 -44.84 -0.08 -15.66
C ARG A 30 -43.79 -1.20 -15.63
N ARG A 31 -44.04 -2.33 -16.29
CA ARG A 31 -43.08 -3.45 -16.37
C ARG A 31 -41.84 -3.08 -17.19
N ILE A 32 -42.01 -2.31 -18.26
CA ILE A 32 -40.89 -1.82 -19.09
C ILE A 32 -40.01 -0.87 -18.27
N VAL A 33 -40.62 0.11 -17.60
CA VAL A 33 -39.89 1.05 -16.73
C VAL A 33 -39.18 0.32 -15.59
N GLN A 34 -39.84 -0.67 -14.97
CA GLN A 34 -39.22 -1.52 -13.94
C GLN A 34 -38.02 -2.31 -14.49
N ALA A 35 -38.11 -2.86 -15.69
CA ALA A 35 -37.01 -3.58 -16.33
C ALA A 35 -35.83 -2.67 -16.65
N ILE A 36 -36.09 -1.46 -17.16
CA ILE A 36 -35.05 -0.45 -17.43
C ILE A 36 -34.39 -0.02 -16.12
N ALA A 37 -35.19 0.27 -15.08
CA ALA A 37 -34.68 0.66 -13.78
C ALA A 37 -33.80 -0.45 -13.16
N LEU A 38 -34.22 -1.71 -13.27
CA LEU A 38 -33.43 -2.86 -12.86
C LEU A 38 -32.12 -2.98 -13.64
N LEU A 39 -32.17 -2.83 -14.97
CA LEU A 39 -30.97 -2.91 -15.80
C LEU A 39 -29.96 -1.80 -15.43
N CYS A 40 -30.43 -0.57 -15.24
CA CYS A 40 -29.61 0.55 -14.81
C CYS A 40 -29.04 0.32 -13.40
N ALA A 41 -29.87 -0.13 -12.46
CA ALA A 41 -29.45 -0.37 -11.08
C ALA A 41 -28.42 -1.50 -10.98
N VAL A 42 -28.63 -2.61 -11.69
CA VAL A 42 -27.70 -3.75 -11.72
C VAL A 42 -26.39 -3.35 -12.41
N SER A 43 -26.45 -2.62 -13.53
CA SER A 43 -25.24 -2.15 -14.22
C SER A 43 -24.44 -1.16 -13.38
N ALA A 44 -25.12 -0.24 -12.70
CA ALA A 44 -24.47 0.70 -11.78
C ALA A 44 -23.85 -0.01 -10.58
N LEU A 45 -24.57 -0.98 -9.98
CA LEU A 45 -24.07 -1.77 -8.84
C LEU A 45 -22.81 -2.56 -9.24
N LEU A 46 -22.84 -3.24 -10.38
CA LEU A 46 -21.69 -3.97 -10.92
C LEU A 46 -20.52 -3.02 -11.23
N GLY A 47 -20.80 -1.85 -11.80
CA GLY A 47 -19.77 -0.83 -12.06
C GLY A 47 -19.12 -0.30 -10.79
N VAL A 48 -19.91 -0.06 -9.72
CA VAL A 48 -19.41 0.36 -8.41
C VAL A 48 -18.58 -0.75 -7.76
N GLN A 49 -19.06 -2.00 -7.78
CA GLN A 49 -18.32 -3.14 -7.25
C GLN A 49 -17.00 -3.34 -7.98
N TRP A 50 -17.00 -3.23 -9.31
CA TRP A 50 -15.79 -3.39 -10.11
C TRP A 50 -14.78 -2.25 -9.87
N LEU A 51 -15.25 -1.01 -9.74
CA LEU A 51 -14.40 0.13 -9.42
C LEU A 51 -13.85 0.06 -7.99
N ASP A 52 -14.65 -0.46 -7.05
CA ASP A 52 -14.21 -0.71 -5.67
C ASP A 52 -13.19 -1.84 -5.63
N GLU A 53 -13.44 -2.97 -6.29
CA GLU A 53 -12.48 -4.07 -6.44
C GLU A 53 -11.18 -3.59 -7.07
N THR A 54 -11.24 -2.82 -8.16
CA THR A 54 -10.04 -2.30 -8.82
C THR A 54 -9.27 -1.33 -7.93
N ASN A 55 -9.97 -0.40 -7.25
CA ASN A 55 -9.33 0.50 -6.29
C ASN A 55 -8.77 -0.25 -5.09
N ASN A 56 -9.47 -1.24 -4.58
CA ASN A 56 -9.10 -2.05 -3.43
C ASN A 56 -7.86 -2.89 -3.77
N VAL A 57 -7.83 -3.49 -4.96
CA VAL A 57 -6.69 -4.22 -5.51
C VAL A 57 -5.49 -3.29 -5.72
N GLU A 58 -5.67 -2.10 -6.33
CA GLU A 58 -4.58 -1.12 -6.50
C GLU A 58 -4.03 -0.59 -5.15
N LYS A 59 -4.90 -0.44 -4.15
CA LYS A 59 -4.53 0.10 -2.83
C LYS A 59 -3.95 -0.96 -1.90
N ASN A 60 -4.38 -2.22 -2.00
CA ASN A 60 -4.05 -3.28 -1.04
C ASN A 60 -3.12 -4.36 -1.59
N LEU A 61 -2.93 -4.48 -2.91
CA LEU A 61 -1.86 -5.34 -3.42
C LEU A 61 -0.49 -4.71 -3.12
N LYS A 62 0.43 -5.55 -2.63
CA LYS A 62 1.85 -5.18 -2.54
C LYS A 62 2.28 -4.73 -3.93
N PRO A 63 2.80 -3.50 -4.08
CA PRO A 63 3.23 -3.05 -5.39
C PRO A 63 4.35 -3.92 -5.92
N PRO A 64 4.45 -4.08 -7.25
CA PRO A 64 5.53 -4.85 -7.86
C PRO A 64 6.88 -4.31 -7.35
N GLU A 65 7.74 -5.17 -6.83
CA GLU A 65 9.07 -4.80 -6.34
C GLU A 65 10.06 -4.91 -7.51
N LYS A 66 10.84 -3.86 -7.77
CA LYS A 66 11.92 -3.89 -8.77
C LYS A 66 13.23 -4.16 -8.04
N VAL A 67 13.61 -5.44 -8.02
CA VAL A 67 14.82 -5.92 -7.33
C VAL A 67 16.03 -5.77 -8.25
N THR A 68 17.07 -5.09 -7.77
CA THR A 68 18.39 -5.06 -8.39
C THR A 68 19.30 -5.99 -7.62
N THR A 69 19.67 -7.13 -8.21
CA THR A 69 20.57 -8.11 -7.59
C THR A 69 22.03 -7.70 -7.78
N VAL A 70 22.81 -7.76 -6.71
CA VAL A 70 24.23 -7.40 -6.66
C VAL A 70 25.03 -8.62 -6.22
N PRO A 71 26.02 -9.06 -7.01
CA PRO A 71 26.87 -10.18 -6.64
C PRO A 71 27.60 -9.96 -5.31
N ALA A 72 27.92 -11.04 -4.61
CA ALA A 72 28.67 -11.00 -3.37
C ALA A 72 29.97 -10.18 -3.51
N GLY A 73 30.19 -9.23 -2.60
CA GLY A 73 31.38 -8.36 -2.58
C GLY A 73 31.41 -7.23 -3.62
N ALA A 74 30.44 -7.17 -4.53
CA ALA A 74 30.33 -6.10 -5.52
C ALA A 74 29.71 -4.82 -4.92
N ILE A 75 29.81 -3.73 -5.69
CA ILE A 75 29.18 -2.44 -5.36
C ILE A 75 27.88 -2.35 -6.16
N GLY A 76 26.76 -2.15 -5.48
CA GLY A 76 25.47 -1.85 -6.09
C GLY A 76 25.19 -0.36 -6.08
N GLU A 77 24.44 0.13 -7.07
CA GLU A 77 23.93 1.50 -7.08
C GLU A 77 22.44 1.52 -6.76
N PHE A 78 22.06 2.33 -5.76
CA PHE A 78 20.68 2.42 -5.30
C PHE A 78 20.40 3.80 -4.69
N LEU A 79 19.32 4.43 -5.15
CA LEU A 79 18.90 5.78 -4.72
C LEU A 79 20.01 6.84 -4.87
N GLY A 80 20.79 6.76 -5.95
CA GLY A 80 21.91 7.68 -6.22
C GLY A 80 23.11 7.51 -5.29
N ALA A 81 23.15 6.44 -4.49
CA ALA A 81 24.27 6.08 -3.65
C ALA A 81 24.87 4.73 -4.06
N ARG A 82 26.17 4.57 -3.83
CA ARG A 82 26.88 3.29 -3.97
C ARG A 82 26.83 2.54 -2.66
N TRP A 83 26.49 1.26 -2.71
CA TRP A 83 26.29 0.38 -1.56
C TRP A 83 27.18 -0.85 -1.70
N LYS A 84 27.76 -1.29 -0.58
CA LYS A 84 28.56 -2.52 -0.55
C LYS A 84 28.44 -3.18 0.82
N VAL A 85 28.21 -4.49 0.84
CA VAL A 85 28.36 -5.28 2.06
C VAL A 85 29.86 -5.44 2.33
N MET A 86 30.31 -4.91 3.47
CA MET A 86 31.72 -4.88 3.87
C MET A 86 32.06 -6.04 4.80
N LYS A 87 31.13 -6.37 5.70
CA LYS A 87 31.33 -7.41 6.71
C LYS A 87 30.01 -8.07 7.06
N ARG A 88 30.06 -9.37 7.36
CA ARG A 88 28.95 -10.16 7.88
C ARG A 88 29.45 -10.90 9.12
N GLU A 89 28.76 -10.74 10.23
CA GLU A 89 29.11 -11.33 11.52
C GLU A 89 27.87 -11.93 12.16
N LYS A 90 28.03 -13.09 12.80
CA LYS A 90 27.00 -13.67 13.65
C LYS A 90 27.35 -13.35 15.10
N ALA A 91 26.45 -12.71 15.82
CA ALA A 91 26.62 -12.55 17.26
C ALA A 91 26.30 -13.86 17.99
N GLN A 92 26.75 -13.97 19.24
CA GLN A 92 26.42 -15.14 20.07
C GLN A 92 24.88 -15.30 20.19
N PRO A 93 24.38 -16.55 20.31
CA PRO A 93 22.95 -16.82 20.43
C PRO A 93 22.33 -15.98 21.55
N LEU A 94 21.15 -15.42 21.31
CA LEU A 94 20.34 -14.78 22.37
C LEU A 94 19.80 -15.87 23.31
N ALA A 95 20.67 -16.43 24.15
CA ALA A 95 20.27 -17.29 25.26
C ALA A 95 19.96 -16.42 26.48
N THR A 96 18.89 -15.63 26.42
CA THR A 96 18.38 -14.91 27.59
C THR A 96 17.29 -15.73 28.26
N GLY A 97 17.65 -16.40 29.36
CA GLY A 97 16.75 -16.71 30.47
C GLY A 97 15.64 -17.75 30.26
N ALA A 98 15.75 -18.87 30.99
CA ALA A 98 14.64 -19.62 31.57
C ALA A 98 13.45 -20.08 30.68
N GLN A 99 13.60 -20.23 29.37
CA GLN A 99 12.67 -21.01 28.55
C GLN A 99 13.40 -21.99 27.64
N LYS A 100 13.39 -23.28 28.03
CA LYS A 100 13.58 -24.40 27.11
C LYS A 100 12.49 -24.31 26.05
N GLY A 101 12.75 -23.60 24.95
CA GLY A 101 11.78 -23.33 23.90
C GLY A 101 12.07 -22.08 23.05
N ALA A 102 12.98 -21.19 23.46
CA ALA A 102 13.47 -20.12 22.60
C ALA A 102 14.29 -20.74 21.45
N GLY A 103 13.72 -20.73 20.24
CA GLY A 103 14.22 -21.44 19.07
C GLY A 103 15.66 -21.07 18.67
N ASP A 104 16.27 -21.96 17.88
CA ASP A 104 17.63 -21.88 17.34
C ASP A 104 17.83 -20.65 16.43
N VAL A 105 17.97 -19.49 17.04
CA VAL A 105 18.00 -18.17 16.40
C VAL A 105 19.28 -17.44 16.79
N THR A 106 19.87 -16.72 15.84
CA THR A 106 21.10 -15.94 16.01
C THR A 106 20.89 -14.51 15.50
N GLU A 107 21.59 -13.56 16.11
CA GLU A 107 21.63 -12.19 15.61
C GLU A 107 22.69 -12.09 14.50
N LEU A 108 22.26 -11.71 13.31
CA LEU A 108 23.13 -11.40 12.17
C LEU A 108 23.40 -9.90 12.13
N ARG A 109 24.67 -9.53 12.08
CA ARG A 109 25.13 -8.14 11.92
C ARG A 109 25.87 -7.99 10.60
N LEU A 110 25.40 -7.08 9.75
CA LEU A 110 26.06 -6.73 8.50
C LEU A 110 26.57 -5.29 8.59
N SER A 111 27.81 -5.07 8.21
CA SER A 111 28.37 -3.74 8.00
C SER A 111 28.24 -3.40 6.52
N VAL A 112 27.44 -2.39 6.19
CA VAL A 112 27.19 -1.94 4.83
C VAL A 112 27.84 -0.57 4.64
N GLY A 113 28.77 -0.47 3.71
CA GLY A 113 29.34 0.79 3.27
C GLY A 113 28.39 1.47 2.29
N VAL A 114 28.07 2.74 2.52
CA VAL A 114 27.27 3.55 1.61
C VAL A 114 28.00 4.85 1.29
N ARG A 115 28.00 5.24 0.02
CA ARG A 115 28.58 6.49 -0.48
C ARG A 115 27.55 7.22 -1.33
N PRO A 116 26.88 8.24 -0.80
CA PRO A 116 25.98 9.08 -1.57
C PRO A 116 26.74 9.81 -2.69
N GLY A 117 26.16 9.92 -3.89
CA GLY A 117 26.77 10.64 -5.01
C GLY A 117 26.63 12.16 -4.90
N ASP A 118 25.52 12.63 -4.33
CA ASP A 118 25.11 14.04 -4.29
C ASP A 118 24.35 14.38 -2.99
N ALA A 119 23.90 15.64 -2.86
CA ALA A 119 23.16 16.09 -1.68
C ALA A 119 21.77 15.44 -1.56
N ALA A 120 21.11 15.11 -2.68
CA ALA A 120 19.79 14.51 -2.69
C ALA A 120 19.84 13.05 -2.21
N SER A 121 20.77 12.26 -2.74
CA SER A 121 21.07 10.90 -2.28
C SER A 121 21.57 10.89 -0.84
N ALA A 122 22.38 11.86 -0.40
CA ALA A 122 22.77 11.97 1.00
C ALA A 122 21.56 12.20 1.91
N LYS A 123 20.63 13.06 1.51
CA LYS A 123 19.36 13.26 2.22
C LYS A 123 18.53 11.97 2.23
N THR A 124 18.44 11.25 1.13
CA THR A 124 17.68 9.99 1.03
C THR A 124 18.26 8.89 1.90
N VAL A 125 19.60 8.73 1.92
CA VAL A 125 20.31 7.76 2.77
C VAL A 125 20.19 8.11 4.26
N GLY A 126 20.25 9.42 4.59
CA GLY A 126 20.13 9.91 5.96
C GLY A 126 18.68 10.07 6.45
N ALA A 127 17.70 10.02 5.56
CA ALA A 127 16.29 10.14 5.91
C ALA A 127 15.76 8.83 6.53
N TYR A 128 14.87 8.98 7.50
CA TYR A 128 14.11 7.85 8.03
C TYR A 128 13.23 7.25 6.93
N GLY A 129 13.32 5.93 6.75
CA GLY A 129 12.37 5.19 5.90
C GLY A 129 12.98 4.09 5.01
N LEU A 130 14.30 3.96 4.93
CA LEU A 130 14.91 2.78 4.31
C LEU A 130 14.56 1.53 5.10
N VAL A 131 14.05 0.51 4.40
CA VAL A 131 13.68 -0.77 5.02
C VAL A 131 14.77 -1.79 4.68
N TYR A 132 15.30 -2.43 5.71
CA TYR A 132 16.28 -3.50 5.56
C TYR A 132 15.59 -4.83 5.84
N ARG A 133 15.81 -5.82 4.98
CA ARG A 133 15.25 -7.16 5.11
C ARG A 133 16.32 -8.20 4.79
N LEU A 134 16.16 -9.39 5.34
CA LEU A 134 16.92 -10.57 4.95
C LEU A 134 15.98 -11.54 4.25
N VAL A 135 16.42 -12.09 3.12
CA VAL A 135 15.61 -12.99 2.29
C VAL A 135 16.40 -14.28 2.05
N ASP A 136 15.78 -15.46 2.21
CA ASP A 136 16.42 -16.72 1.82
C ASP A 136 16.00 -17.18 0.41
N GLY A 137 16.66 -18.23 -0.10
CA GLY A 137 16.31 -18.83 -1.39
C GLY A 137 14.90 -19.41 -1.49
N ASP A 138 14.22 -19.60 -0.35
CA ASP A 138 12.82 -20.05 -0.27
C ASP A 138 11.84 -18.84 -0.26
N GLY A 139 12.35 -17.60 -0.33
CA GLY A 139 11.55 -16.37 -0.29
C GLY A 139 11.06 -15.96 1.11
N ARG A 140 11.60 -16.56 2.18
CA ARG A 140 11.26 -16.18 3.55
C ARG A 140 11.97 -14.88 3.91
N VAL A 141 11.26 -14.00 4.60
CA VAL A 141 11.73 -12.65 4.88
C VAL A 141 11.81 -12.38 6.37
N TRP A 142 12.94 -11.84 6.82
CA TRP A 142 13.13 -11.33 8.18
C TRP A 142 13.40 -9.83 8.15
N SER A 143 12.75 -9.08 9.04
CA SER A 143 12.99 -7.65 9.18
C SER A 143 14.37 -7.40 9.79
N ALA A 144 15.04 -6.34 9.32
CA ALA A 144 16.33 -5.91 9.83
C ALA A 144 16.31 -4.41 10.17
N THR A 145 17.13 -4.02 11.14
CA THR A 145 17.26 -2.65 11.61
C THR A 145 18.62 -2.10 11.20
N GLY A 146 18.64 -1.02 10.41
CA GLY A 146 19.85 -0.30 10.05
C GLY A 146 20.14 0.84 11.02
N THR A 147 21.38 0.92 11.51
CA THR A 147 21.88 2.03 12.33
C THR A 147 23.07 2.68 11.63
N ALA A 148 22.92 3.94 11.26
CA ALA A 148 23.98 4.73 10.65
C ALA A 148 25.02 5.14 11.71
N GLY A 149 26.31 4.95 11.42
CA GLY A 149 27.39 5.38 12.32
C GLY A 149 27.72 6.86 12.26
N ALA A 150 27.24 7.58 11.24
CA ALA A 150 27.48 9.00 11.02
C ALA A 150 26.33 9.63 10.23
N THR A 151 26.31 10.96 10.10
CA THR A 151 25.39 11.65 9.21
C THR A 151 25.82 11.49 7.75
N ALA A 152 24.90 11.17 6.85
CA ALA A 152 25.16 11.04 5.42
C ALA A 152 25.58 12.38 4.80
N ARG A 153 26.66 12.36 4.00
CA ARG A 153 27.18 13.52 3.26
C ARG A 153 27.47 13.13 1.82
N ALA A 154 27.25 14.05 0.90
CA ALA A 154 27.54 13.86 -0.52
C ALA A 154 29.02 13.50 -0.75
N GLY A 155 29.29 12.46 -1.52
CA GLY A 155 30.64 12.00 -1.87
C GLY A 155 31.42 11.29 -0.74
N VAL A 156 30.91 11.31 0.50
CA VAL A 156 31.59 10.74 1.66
C VAL A 156 31.05 9.34 1.95
N ALA A 157 31.95 8.36 2.06
CA ALA A 157 31.56 7.01 2.46
C ALA A 157 31.26 6.97 3.96
N MET A 158 30.24 6.21 4.34
CA MET A 158 29.85 5.98 5.72
C MET A 158 29.44 4.52 5.93
N LEU A 159 29.39 4.10 7.19
CA LEU A 159 28.99 2.76 7.57
C LEU A 159 27.58 2.74 8.13
N VAL A 160 26.77 1.79 7.67
CA VAL A 160 25.48 1.42 8.25
C VAL A 160 25.62 0.01 8.80
N THR A 161 25.29 -0.16 10.08
CA THR A 161 25.21 -1.48 10.71
C THR A 161 23.79 -2.00 10.61
N VAL A 162 23.57 -3.08 9.89
CA VAL A 162 22.27 -3.74 9.77
C VAL A 162 22.24 -4.92 10.74
N ARG A 163 21.23 -4.98 11.60
CA ARG A 163 21.03 -6.05 12.58
C ARG A 163 19.71 -6.76 12.34
N ALA A 164 19.72 -8.08 12.36
CA ALA A 164 18.54 -8.90 12.19
C ALA A 164 18.62 -10.17 13.02
N THR A 165 17.46 -10.76 13.27
CA THR A 165 17.32 -12.00 14.05
C THR A 165 16.85 -13.10 13.11
N VAL A 166 17.67 -14.11 12.86
CA VAL A 166 17.41 -15.18 11.87
C VAL A 166 17.67 -16.56 12.45
N PRO A 167 17.03 -17.63 11.95
CA PRO A 167 17.36 -19.00 12.33
C PRO A 167 18.84 -19.29 12.08
N ARG A 168 19.51 -19.96 13.03
CA ARG A 168 20.95 -20.22 12.96
C ARG A 168 21.37 -20.99 11.71
N SER A 169 20.55 -21.96 11.31
CA SER A 169 20.74 -22.76 10.09
C SER A 169 20.67 -21.95 8.80
N LYS A 170 20.05 -20.78 8.82
CA LYS A 170 19.87 -19.88 7.66
C LYS A 170 20.81 -18.67 7.69
N ALA A 171 21.58 -18.47 8.77
CA ALA A 171 22.39 -17.28 8.97
C ALA A 171 23.47 -17.06 7.90
N ASP A 172 23.89 -18.09 7.17
CA ASP A 172 24.84 -18.00 6.05
C ASP A 172 24.19 -17.86 4.69
N SER A 173 22.91 -18.26 4.53
CA SER A 173 22.24 -18.36 3.24
C SER A 173 21.24 -17.24 2.94
N VAL A 174 21.08 -16.29 3.88
CA VAL A 174 20.22 -15.12 3.69
C VAL A 174 20.94 -14.00 2.94
N GLU A 175 20.21 -13.36 2.04
CA GLU A 175 20.60 -12.21 1.24
C GLU A 175 20.08 -10.92 1.89
N LEU A 176 20.85 -9.83 1.79
CA LEU A 176 20.41 -8.53 2.31
C LEU A 176 19.63 -7.78 1.24
N GLU A 177 18.38 -7.45 1.51
CA GLU A 177 17.56 -6.56 0.68
C GLU A 177 17.38 -5.19 1.35
N ILE A 178 17.71 -4.14 0.61
CA ILE A 178 17.51 -2.74 0.98
C ILE A 178 16.40 -2.18 0.10
N GLN A 179 15.31 -1.73 0.71
CA GLN A 179 14.17 -1.21 -0.02
C GLN A 179 14.00 0.30 0.20
N ALA A 180 13.59 0.99 -0.86
CA ALA A 180 13.27 2.40 -0.83
C ALA A 180 12.07 2.66 0.09
N PRO A 181 12.01 3.81 0.77
CA PRO A 181 10.85 4.17 1.55
C PRO A 181 9.59 4.20 0.67
N LYS A 182 8.45 3.78 1.22
CA LYS A 182 7.16 3.86 0.52
C LYS A 182 6.81 5.28 0.06
N SER A 183 7.30 6.30 0.76
CA SER A 183 7.14 7.71 0.40
C SER A 183 7.95 8.15 -0.82
N ALA A 184 8.99 7.41 -1.21
CA ALA A 184 9.73 7.68 -2.46
C ALA A 184 9.02 7.11 -3.70
N ARG A 185 7.95 6.33 -3.52
CA ARG A 185 7.19 5.74 -4.63
C ARG A 185 6.25 6.76 -5.27
N LYS A 186 6.34 6.91 -6.60
CA LYS A 186 5.29 7.55 -7.40
C LYS A 186 4.15 6.55 -7.65
N LYS A 187 2.91 7.03 -7.66
CA LYS A 187 1.72 6.18 -7.89
C LYS A 187 1.89 5.38 -9.20
N GLY A 188 1.79 4.05 -9.11
CA GLY A 188 1.95 3.14 -10.26
C GLY A 188 3.38 2.62 -10.50
N GLU A 189 4.41 3.22 -9.92
CA GLU A 189 5.79 2.73 -10.10
C GLU A 189 6.11 1.56 -9.16
N PRO A 190 6.97 0.61 -9.58
CA PRO A 190 7.43 -0.47 -8.72
C PRO A 190 8.31 0.05 -7.58
N LEU A 191 8.26 -0.60 -6.43
CA LEU A 191 9.09 -0.22 -5.29
C LEU A 191 10.51 -0.73 -5.51
N ALA A 192 11.46 0.17 -5.66
CA ALA A 192 12.85 -0.19 -5.92
C ALA A 192 13.48 -0.86 -4.70
N SER A 193 14.18 -1.97 -4.92
CA SER A 193 15.01 -2.62 -3.92
C SER A 193 16.36 -3.04 -4.49
N LEU A 194 17.36 -3.12 -3.61
CA LEU A 194 18.71 -3.58 -3.88
C LEU A 194 18.97 -4.82 -3.04
N ARG A 195 19.33 -5.94 -3.68
CA ARG A 195 19.56 -7.22 -3.02
C ARG A 195 21.01 -7.65 -3.20
N PHE A 196 21.67 -8.02 -2.11
CA PHE A 196 23.03 -8.54 -2.12
C PHE A 196 23.03 -10.04 -1.95
N ASP A 197 23.61 -10.73 -2.92
CA ASP A 197 23.85 -12.16 -2.85
C ASP A 197 24.86 -12.47 -1.72
N HIS A 198 24.74 -13.67 -1.15
CA HIS A 198 25.60 -14.15 -0.06
C HIS A 198 26.82 -14.91 -0.57
#